data_AF-A0A7X7H293-F1
#
_entry.id   AF-A0A7X7H293-F1
#
_cell.length_a   1.000
_cell.length_b   1.000
_cell.length_c   1.000
_cell.angle_alpha   90.00
_cell.angle_beta   90.00
_cell.angle_gamma   90.00
#
_symmetry.space_group_name_H-M   'P 1'
#
loop_
_entity.id
_entity.type
_entity.pdbx_description
1 polymer ?
#
loop_
_entity_poly.entity_id
_entity_poly.type
_entity_poly.pdbx_seq_one_letter_code
_entity_poly.pdbx_strand_id
1 'polypeptide(L)'
;TITIDSTMGEVSVYLDGAKAAGDEVIMNVNTSMCDVNVYIPSDWQVENNMQNSLSDVDIDHSKGTGTKLILQGRNTMGDLTVKHVKD
;
A
#
# COMPACT_ATOMS: atom_id res chain seq x y z
N THR A 1 -3.69 2.49 -11.69
CA THR A 1 -2.69 1.49 -11.28
C THR A 1 -1.41 2.18 -10.86
N ILE A 2 -0.79 1.71 -9.79
CA ILE A 2 0.50 2.18 -9.25
C ILE A 2 1.46 0.98 -9.23
N THR A 3 2.74 1.19 -9.49
CA THR A 3 3.75 0.11 -9.45
C THR A 3 4.99 0.59 -8.73
N ILE A 4 5.42 -0.20 -7.75
CA ILE A 4 6.60 0.02 -6.90
C ILE A 4 7.51 -1.18 -7.09
N ASP A 5 8.67 -0.96 -7.70
CA ASP A 5 9.74 -1.95 -7.83
C ASP A 5 10.99 -1.38 -7.15
N SER A 6 11.47 -2.04 -6.10
CA SER A 6 12.66 -1.59 -5.35
C SER A 6 13.42 -2.78 -4.76
N THR A 7 14.74 -2.66 -4.60
CA THR A 7 15.60 -3.77 -4.13
C THR A 7 16.37 -3.44 -2.86
N MET A 8 16.54 -2.16 -2.54
CA MET A 8 17.12 -1.76 -1.25
C MET A 8 16.80 -0.29 -1.00
N GLY A 9 16.36 0.04 0.22
CA GLY A 9 16.14 1.42 0.65
C GLY A 9 14.76 1.65 1.24
N GLU A 10 14.20 2.82 1.01
CA GLU A 10 12.89 3.21 1.52
C GLU A 10 12.08 3.89 0.41
N VAL A 11 10.80 3.53 0.29
CA VAL A 11 9.85 4.15 -0.63
C VAL A 11 8.67 4.69 0.17
N SER A 12 8.40 5.98 0.03
CA SER A 12 7.21 6.62 0.59
C SER A 12 6.30 7.13 -0.53
N VAL A 13 5.03 6.70 -0.51
CA VAL A 13 4.01 7.07 -1.50
C VAL A 13 2.87 7.82 -0.81
N TYR A 14 2.56 9.01 -1.31
CA TYR A 14 1.51 9.88 -0.77
C TYR A 14 0.34 9.97 -1.75
N LEU A 15 -0.79 9.38 -1.37
CA LEU A 15 -2.05 9.37 -2.11
C LEU A 15 -3.17 10.11 -1.36
N ASP A 16 -2.83 10.79 -0.27
CA ASP A 16 -3.73 11.58 0.59
C ASP A 16 -4.60 12.57 -0.19
N GLY A 17 -4.07 13.21 -1.25
CA GLY A 17 -4.83 14.07 -2.16
C GLY A 17 -5.41 13.38 -3.40
N ALA A 18 -5.24 12.06 -3.54
CA ALA A 18 -5.58 11.35 -4.77
C ALA A 18 -7.08 11.07 -4.85
N LYS A 19 -7.66 11.29 -6.04
CA LYS A 19 -9.00 10.80 -6.38
C LYS A 19 -8.86 9.61 -7.31
N ALA A 20 -9.44 8.48 -6.90
CA ALA A 20 -9.47 7.30 -7.75
C ALA A 20 -10.31 7.58 -9.00
N ALA A 21 -9.90 7.01 -10.14
CA ALA A 21 -10.63 7.11 -11.40
C ALA A 21 -11.89 6.22 -11.43
N GLY A 22 -12.09 5.39 -10.41
CA GLY A 22 -13.21 4.50 -10.21
C GLY A 22 -13.18 3.92 -8.79
N ASP A 23 -13.89 2.81 -8.58
CA ASP A 23 -14.07 2.22 -7.25
C ASP A 23 -12.84 1.41 -6.78
N GLU A 24 -11.89 1.12 -7.67
CA GLU A 24 -10.72 0.30 -7.38
C GLU A 24 -9.42 0.97 -7.83
N VAL A 25 -8.40 0.83 -6.99
CA VAL A 25 -7.02 1.21 -7.29
C VAL A 25 -6.13 0.00 -7.08
N ILE A 26 -5.42 -0.42 -8.12
CA ILE A 26 -4.46 -1.51 -8.04
C ILE A 26 -3.07 -0.95 -7.76
N MET A 27 -2.40 -1.46 -6.74
CA MET A 27 -1.00 -1.17 -6.41
C MET A 27 -0.18 -2.46 -6.43
N ASN A 28 0.76 -2.52 -7.37
CA ASN A 28 1.73 -3.60 -7.49
C ASN A 28 2.97 -3.25 -6.67
N VAL A 29 3.34 -4.07 -5.70
CA VAL A 29 4.52 -3.87 -4.86
C VAL A 29 5.44 -5.09 -5.01
N ASN A 30 6.60 -4.90 -5.65
CA ASN A 30 7.65 -5.91 -5.76
C ASN A 30 8.93 -5.39 -5.13
N THR A 31 9.13 -5.72 -3.86
CA THR A 31 10.23 -5.20 -3.07
C THR A 31 11.07 -6.28 -2.42
N SER A 32 12.36 -6.00 -2.29
CA SER A 32 13.32 -6.75 -1.50
C SER A 32 14.11 -5.76 -0.64
N MET A 33 14.47 -6.10 0.60
CA MET A 33 15.34 -5.27 1.47
C MET A 33 14.94 -3.78 1.53
N CYS A 34 13.65 -3.50 1.45
CA CYS A 34 13.11 -2.16 1.26
C CYS A 34 11.87 -1.96 2.09
N ASP A 35 11.81 -0.84 2.80
CA ASP A 35 10.63 -0.42 3.55
C ASP A 35 9.72 0.41 2.65
N VAL A 36 8.42 0.14 2.70
CA VAL A 36 7.41 0.80 1.88
C VAL A 36 6.34 1.41 2.79
N ASN A 37 6.24 2.74 2.74
CA ASN A 37 5.23 3.50 3.46
C ASN A 37 4.21 4.08 2.48
N VAL A 38 2.94 3.69 2.60
CA VAL A 38 1.86 4.19 1.75
C VAL A 38 0.87 4.99 2.59
N TYR A 39 0.62 6.22 2.19
CA TYR A 39 -0.34 7.13 2.83
C TYR A 39 -1.56 7.29 1.94
N ILE A 40 -2.74 6.90 2.42
CA ILE A 40 -3.98 6.85 1.62
C ILE A 40 -5.07 7.74 2.22
N PRO A 41 -6.06 8.17 1.41
CA PRO A 41 -7.24 8.91 1.89
C PRO A 41 -8.01 8.12 2.94
N SER A 42 -8.66 8.82 3.87
CA SER A 42 -9.37 8.22 5.01
C SER A 42 -10.56 7.35 4.64
N ASP A 43 -11.16 7.58 3.46
CA ASP A 43 -12.32 6.86 2.94
C ASP A 43 -11.98 5.58 2.18
N TRP A 44 -10.70 5.35 1.87
CA TRP A 44 -10.25 4.18 1.12
C TRP A 44 -10.21 2.92 1.98
N GLN A 45 -10.66 1.81 1.40
CA GLN A 45 -10.51 0.47 1.96
C GLN A 45 -9.23 -0.17 1.46
N VAL A 46 -8.65 -1.10 2.23
CA VAL A 46 -7.44 -1.83 1.82
C VAL A 46 -7.72 -3.32 1.76
N GLU A 47 -7.51 -3.90 0.57
CA GLU A 47 -7.46 -5.34 0.34
C GLU A 47 -6.00 -5.76 0.16
N ASN A 48 -5.54 -6.69 0.98
CA ASN A 48 -4.15 -7.15 0.98
C ASN A 48 -4.02 -8.55 0.38
N ASN A 49 -3.47 -8.62 -0.84
CA ASN A 49 -3.16 -9.85 -1.57
C ASN A 49 -1.64 -10.06 -1.73
N MET A 50 -0.84 -9.49 -0.83
CA MET A 50 0.62 -9.53 -0.90
C MET A 50 1.21 -10.91 -0.53
N GLN A 51 2.26 -11.30 -1.24
CA GLN A 51 3.13 -12.42 -0.86
C GLN A 51 4.32 -11.90 -0.06
N ASN A 52 4.31 -12.12 1.25
CA ASN A 52 5.31 -11.58 2.16
C ASN A 52 6.25 -12.68 2.66
N SER A 53 7.54 -12.39 2.75
CA SER A 53 8.56 -13.31 3.29
C SER A 53 9.60 -12.55 4.08
N LEU A 54 9.82 -12.94 5.35
CA LEU A 54 10.79 -12.27 6.24
C LEU A 54 10.51 -10.76 6.38
N SER A 55 9.25 -10.36 6.37
CA SER A 55 8.77 -8.98 6.32
C SER A 55 7.48 -8.84 7.12
N ASP A 56 7.27 -7.70 7.77
CA ASP A 56 5.99 -7.38 8.39
C ASP A 56 5.10 -6.54 7.48
N VAL A 57 3.79 -6.75 7.57
CA VAL A 57 2.79 -5.94 6.86
C VAL A 57 1.79 -5.40 7.86
N ASP A 58 1.78 -4.07 8.00
CA ASP A 58 0.90 -3.35 8.91
C ASP A 58 -0.12 -2.52 8.12
N ILE A 59 -1.39 -2.93 8.22
CA ILE A 59 -2.52 -2.34 7.51
C ILE A 59 -3.70 -2.21 8.45
N ASP A 60 -4.23 -0.99 8.58
CA ASP A 60 -5.49 -0.75 9.27
C ASP A 60 -6.68 -1.07 8.35
N HIS A 61 -7.19 -2.30 8.44
CA HIS A 61 -8.36 -2.74 7.67
C HIS A 61 -9.71 -2.23 8.20
N SER A 62 -9.74 -1.51 9.32
CA SER A 62 -11.00 -1.11 9.97
C SER A 62 -11.61 0.18 9.40
N LYS A 63 -10.95 0.81 8.42
CA LYS A 63 -11.31 2.12 7.88
C LYS A 63 -11.68 2.07 6.39
N GLY A 64 -12.62 2.94 6.02
CA GLY A 64 -13.04 3.20 4.65
C GLY A 64 -14.40 2.62 4.26
N THR A 65 -15.18 3.39 3.51
CA THR A 65 -16.45 2.95 2.88
C THR A 65 -16.49 3.27 1.38
N GLY A 66 -15.41 3.80 0.83
CA GLY A 66 -15.28 4.24 -0.56
C GLY A 66 -14.38 3.32 -1.38
N THR A 67 -13.46 3.92 -2.13
CA THR A 67 -12.55 3.24 -3.06
C THR A 67 -11.78 2.10 -2.38
N LYS A 68 -11.66 0.96 -3.04
CA LYS A 68 -10.81 -0.15 -2.61
C LYS A 68 -9.41 -0.07 -3.23
N LEU A 69 -8.39 0.05 -2.39
CA LEU A 69 -6.99 -0.17 -2.75
C LEU A 69 -6.67 -1.66 -2.67
N ILE A 70 -6.33 -2.27 -3.80
CA ILE A 70 -5.89 -3.66 -3.91
C ILE A 70 -4.36 -3.68 -3.94
N LEU A 71 -3.75 -4.17 -2.86
CA LEU A 71 -2.32 -4.41 -2.76
C LEU A 71 -2.00 -5.81 -3.25
N GLN A 72 -1.08 -5.94 -4.19
CA GLN A 72 -0.64 -7.23 -4.70
C GLN A 72 0.84 -7.21 -5.10
N GLY A 73 1.45 -8.38 -5.12
CA GLY A 73 2.86 -8.55 -5.48
C GLY A 73 3.64 -9.31 -4.42
N ARG A 74 4.95 -9.02 -4.32
CA ARG A 74 5.86 -9.69 -3.41
C ARG A 74 6.69 -8.69 -2.62
N ASN A 75 6.70 -8.83 -1.31
CA ASN A 75 7.62 -8.11 -0.43
C ASN A 75 8.53 -9.10 0.29
N THR A 76 9.83 -8.81 0.38
CA THR A 76 10.81 -9.71 1.00
C THR A 76 11.82 -8.91 1.82
N MET A 77 12.04 -9.27 3.09
CA MET A 77 13.04 -8.61 3.96
C MET A 77 12.88 -7.08 4.08
N GLY A 78 11.68 -6.56 4.24
CA GLY A 78 11.42 -5.13 4.48
C GLY A 78 9.96 -4.91 4.81
N ASP A 79 9.60 -3.80 5.45
CA ASP A 79 8.24 -3.64 5.98
C ASP A 79 7.32 -2.92 4.99
N LEU A 80 6.06 -3.37 4.89
CA LEU A 80 5.03 -2.64 4.13
C LEU A 80 4.00 -2.09 5.12
N THR A 81 3.92 -0.77 5.21
CA THR A 81 2.96 -0.09 6.08
C THR A 81 2.00 0.77 5.26
N VAL A 82 0.70 0.61 5.50
CA VAL A 82 -0.35 1.45 4.89
C VAL A 82 -1.10 2.23 5.95
N LYS A 83 -1.08 3.56 5.83
CA LYS A 83 -1.65 4.50 6.81
C LYS A 83 -2.72 5.37 6.15
N HIS A 84 -3.91 5.42 6.75
CA HIS A 84 -4.90 6.45 6.43
C HIS A 84 -4.45 7.80 6.97
N VAL A 85 -4.38 8.80 6.10
CA VAL A 85 -4.17 10.19 6.50
C VAL A 85 -5.52 10.74 6.94
N LYS A 86 -5.56 11.30 8.15
CA LYS A 86 -6.75 12.01 8.64
C LYS A 86 -6.77 13.40 8.02
N ASP A 87 -7.90 13.79 7.44
CA ASP A 87 -8.19 15.18 7.07
C ASP A 87 -8.17 16.10 8.31
#